data_AF-C4V682-F1
#
_entry.id   AF-C4V682-F1
#
_cell.length_a   1.000
_cell.length_b   1.000
_cell.length_c   1.000
_cell.angle_alpha   90.00
_cell.angle_beta   90.00
_cell.angle_gamma   90.00
#
_symmetry.space_group_name_H-M   'P 1'
#
loop_
_entity.id
_entity.type
_entity.pdbx_description
1 polymer ?
#
loop_
_entity_poly.entity_id
_entity_poly.type
_entity_poly.pdbx_seq_one_letter_code
_entity_poly.pdbx_strand_id
1 'polypeptide(L)'
;MTFAHKAVRFCFAAIFAPLLFLGAEAEAAPEPAPVQPTKTAPVEDTAIQQLSMEFRHPVADGTLMRMICLIDTPAKNALSAEELAARGIDGEHFITCLGEFVGKEYADGRFQDIAEHYVPWTDAREADFRALLGAHNLAAENDYGARAETVTNPAYNIVIAYHSGRSLHITSEGQTLNEHEKGVEDAILTWADDAFAGKK
;
A
#
# COMPACT_ATOMS: atom_id res chain seq x y z
N MET A 1 -17.17 34.06 -3.21
CA MET A 1 -16.04 33.34 -3.81
C MET A 1 -16.37 31.87 -3.78
N THR A 2 -16.60 31.28 -4.96
CA THR A 2 -17.02 29.89 -5.12
C THR A 2 -15.82 28.97 -4.93
N PHE A 3 -15.81 28.22 -3.82
CA PHE A 3 -14.86 27.13 -3.60
C PHE A 3 -15.01 26.13 -4.74
N ALA A 4 -14.01 26.09 -5.62
CA ALA A 4 -13.94 25.15 -6.71
C ALA A 4 -13.89 23.74 -6.11
N HIS A 5 -14.95 23.01 -6.40
CA HIS A 5 -15.21 21.65 -5.96
C HIS A 5 -14.01 20.73 -6.17
N LYS A 6 -13.57 20.08 -5.08
CA LYS A 6 -13.31 18.64 -5.00
C LYS A 6 -12.87 18.00 -6.33
N ALA A 7 -11.67 18.35 -6.78
CA ALA A 7 -11.06 17.79 -7.99
C ALA A 7 -9.80 16.99 -7.65
N VAL A 8 -9.75 16.38 -6.47
CA VAL A 8 -8.90 15.20 -6.27
C VAL A 8 -9.69 14.01 -6.81
N ARG A 9 -9.84 13.99 -8.15
CA ARG A 9 -10.09 12.74 -8.86
C ARG A 9 -8.78 11.97 -8.74
N PHE A 10 -8.60 11.27 -7.63
CA PHE A 10 -7.66 10.15 -7.55
C PHE A 10 -8.17 9.16 -8.59
N CYS A 11 -7.70 9.31 -9.83
CA CYS A 11 -7.87 8.29 -10.84
C CYS A 11 -7.15 7.06 -10.31
N PHE A 12 -7.90 6.13 -9.70
CA PHE A 12 -7.42 4.80 -9.29
C PHE A 12 -6.68 4.07 -10.42
N ALA A 13 -6.86 4.49 -11.68
CA ALA A 13 -6.13 4.00 -12.84
C ALA A 13 -4.67 4.51 -12.99
N ALA A 14 -4.27 5.60 -12.31
CA ALA A 14 -2.98 6.25 -12.54
C ALA A 14 -1.81 5.65 -11.71
N ILE A 15 -2.09 4.77 -10.76
CA ILE A 15 -1.07 4.06 -9.96
C ILE A 15 -0.52 2.82 -10.72
N PHE A 16 -1.09 2.48 -11.89
CA PHE A 16 -0.73 1.31 -12.70
C PHE A 16 0.11 1.62 -13.96
N ALA A 17 0.93 2.67 -13.95
CA ALA A 17 1.91 2.89 -15.01
C ALA A 17 3.29 2.38 -14.56
N PRO A 18 3.69 1.13 -14.86
CA PRO A 18 5.10 0.79 -14.83
C PRO A 18 5.78 1.62 -15.91
N LEU A 19 6.82 2.33 -15.49
CA LEU A 19 7.73 3.10 -16.33
C LEU A 19 8.30 2.20 -17.44
N LEU A 20 7.64 2.21 -18.60
CA LEU A 20 8.17 1.69 -19.85
C LEU A 20 9.34 2.57 -20.29
N PHE A 21 10.56 2.33 -19.79
CA PHE A 21 11.78 2.74 -20.50
C PHE A 21 13.01 1.88 -20.20
N LEU A 22 13.47 1.27 -21.31
CA LEU A 22 14.86 0.98 -21.71
C LEU A 22 15.62 -0.23 -21.10
N GLY A 23 15.85 -1.22 -21.96
CA GLY A 23 16.95 -2.18 -21.83
C GLY A 23 16.80 -3.42 -22.70
N ALA A 24 16.83 -3.27 -24.02
CA ALA A 24 16.98 -4.39 -24.94
C ALA A 24 18.43 -4.92 -24.89
N GLU A 25 18.61 -6.21 -24.65
CA GLU A 25 19.42 -7.11 -25.48
C GLU A 25 19.21 -8.57 -25.02
N ALA A 26 18.96 -9.45 -25.99
CA ALA A 26 18.96 -10.90 -25.80
C ALA A 26 20.39 -11.42 -25.89
N GLU A 27 20.78 -12.40 -25.06
CA GLU A 27 21.31 -13.72 -25.51
C GLU A 27 21.82 -14.60 -24.34
N ALA A 28 21.62 -15.91 -24.53
CA ALA A 28 22.21 -17.10 -23.88
C ALA A 28 21.91 -17.44 -22.41
N ALA A 29 21.15 -18.53 -22.23
CA ALA A 29 20.91 -19.22 -20.97
C ALA A 29 22.13 -20.06 -20.52
N PRO A 30 22.50 -20.04 -19.23
CA PRO A 30 23.32 -21.08 -18.63
C PRO A 30 22.48 -22.13 -17.88
N GLU A 31 23.00 -23.34 -17.90
CA GLU A 31 22.59 -24.61 -17.28
C GLU A 31 22.21 -24.48 -15.77
N PRO A 32 21.22 -25.25 -15.26
CA PRO A 32 20.72 -25.06 -13.89
C PRO A 32 21.74 -25.52 -12.84
N ALA A 33 22.27 -24.56 -12.09
CA ALA A 33 23.02 -24.78 -10.86
C ALA A 33 22.10 -25.33 -9.75
N PRO A 34 22.64 -26.11 -8.78
CA PRO A 34 21.83 -26.82 -7.79
C PRO A 34 21.02 -25.84 -6.94
N VAL A 35 19.75 -26.19 -6.71
CA VAL A 35 18.79 -25.47 -5.86
C VAL A 35 19.38 -25.37 -4.46
N GLN A 36 19.94 -24.19 -4.14
CA GLN A 36 20.37 -23.81 -2.80
C GLN A 36 19.12 -23.64 -1.91
N PRO A 37 19.25 -23.89 -0.59
CA PRO A 37 18.12 -23.86 0.34
C PRO A 37 17.48 -22.47 0.34
N THR A 38 16.15 -22.44 0.49
CA THR A 38 15.30 -21.25 0.61
C THR A 38 15.99 -20.15 1.41
N LYS A 39 16.63 -19.22 0.70
CA LYS A 39 17.25 -18.06 1.32
C LYS A 39 16.09 -17.13 1.66
N THR A 40 15.67 -17.16 2.93
CA THR A 40 14.78 -16.14 3.48
C THR A 40 15.42 -14.79 3.18
N ALA A 41 14.89 -14.04 2.21
CA ALA A 41 15.38 -12.70 1.95
C ALA A 41 15.09 -11.87 3.20
N PRO A 42 16.09 -11.19 3.79
CA PRO A 42 15.83 -10.33 4.92
C PRO A 42 14.87 -9.22 4.50
N VAL A 43 14.00 -8.81 5.41
CA VAL A 43 13.23 -7.57 5.27
C VAL A 43 14.23 -6.47 4.95
N GLU A 44 13.92 -5.68 3.92
CA GLU A 44 14.77 -4.54 3.55
C GLU A 44 14.92 -3.62 4.77
N ASP A 45 16.07 -2.97 4.93
CA ASP A 45 16.36 -2.09 6.07
C ASP A 45 16.45 -0.62 5.63
N THR A 46 16.53 -0.36 4.32
CA THR A 46 16.44 1.02 3.79
C THR A 46 15.01 1.54 3.87
N ALA A 47 14.83 2.83 4.21
CA ALA A 47 13.55 3.51 4.38
C ALA A 47 12.53 3.27 3.24
N ILE A 48 11.24 3.19 3.58
CA ILE A 48 10.16 3.03 2.61
C ILE A 48 9.97 4.35 1.88
N GLN A 49 10.10 4.33 0.56
CA GLN A 49 9.86 5.48 -0.30
C GLN A 49 8.39 5.57 -0.73
N GLN A 50 7.77 4.42 -1.01
CA GLN A 50 6.37 4.33 -1.42
C GLN A 50 5.73 3.09 -0.81
N LEU A 51 4.49 3.24 -0.36
CA LEU A 51 3.64 2.14 0.08
C LEU A 51 2.24 2.38 -0.50
N SER A 52 1.70 1.35 -1.14
CA SER A 52 0.34 1.33 -1.67
C SER A 52 -0.27 -0.04 -1.42
N MET A 53 -1.41 -0.08 -0.73
CA MET A 53 -2.14 -1.30 -0.41
C MET A 53 -3.59 -1.11 -0.85
N GLU A 54 -4.11 -2.05 -1.60
CA GLU A 54 -5.47 -2.03 -2.10
C GLU A 54 -6.14 -3.35 -1.76
N PHE A 55 -7.27 -3.29 -1.06
CA PHE A 55 -8.08 -4.44 -0.69
C PHE A 55 -9.46 -4.33 -1.34
N ARG A 56 -9.90 -5.41 -1.97
CA ARG A 56 -11.12 -5.54 -2.76
C ARG A 56 -12.00 -6.63 -2.18
N HIS A 57 -13.18 -6.25 -1.72
CA HIS A 57 -14.15 -7.16 -1.14
C HIS A 57 -15.43 -7.15 -1.98
N PRO A 58 -15.65 -8.18 -2.82
CA PRO A 58 -16.88 -8.31 -3.58
C PRO A 58 -18.10 -8.34 -2.65
N VAL A 59 -19.11 -7.54 -2.97
CA VAL A 59 -20.40 -7.48 -2.29
C VAL A 59 -21.54 -7.59 -3.30
N ALA A 60 -22.78 -7.77 -2.84
CA ALA A 60 -23.92 -8.06 -3.72
C ALA A 60 -24.17 -7.05 -4.86
N ASP A 61 -23.71 -5.80 -4.71
CA ASP A 61 -23.95 -4.69 -5.64
C ASP A 61 -22.65 -3.91 -5.93
N GLY A 62 -21.55 -4.62 -6.16
CA GLY A 62 -20.25 -4.04 -6.51
C GLY A 62 -19.12 -4.54 -5.61
N THR A 63 -18.13 -3.70 -5.36
CA THR A 63 -16.92 -4.05 -4.61
C THR A 63 -16.64 -2.97 -3.57
N LEU A 64 -16.50 -3.37 -2.31
CA LEU A 64 -15.96 -2.50 -1.27
C LEU A 64 -14.44 -2.45 -1.40
N MET A 65 -13.91 -1.25 -1.41
CA MET A 65 -12.51 -0.95 -1.65
C MET A 65 -11.94 -0.25 -0.42
N ARG A 66 -10.76 -0.70 0.03
CA ARG A 66 -9.96 -0.01 1.05
C ARG A 66 -8.57 0.18 0.49
N MET A 67 -8.17 1.42 0.29
CA MET A 67 -6.82 1.79 -0.14
C MET A 67 -6.08 2.43 1.02
N ILE A 68 -4.88 1.94 1.30
CA ILE A 68 -3.99 2.48 2.33
C ILE A 68 -2.66 2.79 1.66
N CYS A 69 -2.23 4.04 1.67
CA CYS A 69 -1.02 4.46 0.97
C CYS A 69 -0.28 5.57 1.69
N LEU A 70 1.01 5.73 1.36
CA LEU A 70 1.77 6.90 1.76
C LEU A 70 1.46 8.06 0.84
N ILE A 71 1.10 9.20 1.44
CA ILE A 71 0.77 10.44 0.74
C ILE A 71 1.26 11.63 1.55
N ASP A 72 1.49 12.75 0.87
CA ASP A 72 1.68 14.04 1.55
C ASP A 72 0.33 14.74 1.69
N THR A 73 -0.01 15.15 2.92
CA THR A 73 -1.26 15.85 3.25
C THR A 73 -0.99 17.03 4.18
N PRO A 74 -1.81 18.10 4.16
CA PRO A 74 -1.69 19.18 5.13
C PRO A 74 -1.70 18.66 6.57
N ALA A 75 -0.79 19.15 7.40
CA ALA A 75 -0.57 18.66 8.75
C ALA A 75 -1.84 18.74 9.61
N LYS A 76 -2.69 19.75 9.39
CA LYS A 76 -3.99 19.90 10.06
C LYS A 76 -4.98 18.76 9.82
N ASN A 77 -4.80 17.96 8.77
CA ASN A 77 -5.66 16.82 8.48
C ASN A 77 -5.25 15.58 9.27
N ALA A 78 -4.00 15.52 9.74
CA ALA A 78 -3.42 14.36 10.40
C ALA A 78 -2.96 14.63 11.83
N LEU A 79 -2.90 15.89 12.27
CA LEU A 79 -2.45 16.31 13.60
C LEU A 79 -3.53 17.16 14.28
N SER A 80 -3.65 16.99 15.59
CA SER A 80 -4.44 17.89 16.43
C SER A 80 -3.78 19.26 16.53
N ALA A 81 -4.55 20.28 16.93
CA ALA A 81 -4.02 21.63 17.17
C ALA A 81 -2.92 21.65 18.24
N GLU A 82 -3.02 20.79 19.27
CA GLU A 82 -2.00 20.65 20.30
C GLU A 82 -0.69 20.08 19.74
N GLU A 83 -0.77 19.02 18.92
CA GLU A 83 0.40 18.43 18.26
C GLU A 83 1.08 19.42 17.30
N LEU A 84 0.29 20.18 16.53
CA LEU A 84 0.80 21.23 15.65
C LEU A 84 1.57 22.30 16.44
N ALA A 85 0.96 22.80 17.52
CA ALA A 85 1.56 23.81 18.38
C ALA A 85 2.86 23.28 19.05
N ALA A 86 2.83 22.05 19.58
CA ALA A 86 3.97 21.42 20.23
C ALA A 86 5.16 21.22 19.27
N ARG A 87 4.88 20.96 17.98
CA ARG A 87 5.91 20.77 16.94
C ARG A 87 6.31 22.07 16.24
N GLY A 88 5.63 23.19 16.51
CA GLY A 88 5.83 24.45 15.80
C GLY A 88 5.50 24.38 14.31
N ILE A 89 4.60 23.48 13.93
CA ILE A 89 4.19 23.24 12.54
C ILE A 89 2.92 24.05 12.28
N ASP A 90 2.94 24.96 11.29
CA ASP A 90 1.72 25.53 10.73
C ASP A 90 0.83 24.47 10.04
N GLY A 91 -0.49 24.68 10.06
CA GLY A 91 -1.44 23.71 9.51
C GLY A 91 -1.45 23.61 7.98
N GLU A 92 -0.71 24.46 7.27
CA GLU A 92 -0.57 24.46 5.81
C GLU A 92 0.67 23.69 5.34
N HIS A 93 1.63 23.39 6.22
CA HIS A 93 2.73 22.48 5.93
C HIS A 93 2.22 21.09 5.59
N PHE A 94 2.82 20.48 4.59
CA PHE A 94 2.56 19.09 4.22
C PHE A 94 3.48 18.16 4.99
N ILE A 95 2.92 17.05 5.46
CA ILE A 95 3.67 15.96 6.07
C ILE A 95 3.28 14.65 5.39
N THR A 96 4.21 13.71 5.36
CA THR A 96 3.93 12.35 4.90
C THR A 96 3.06 11.64 5.91
N CYS A 97 2.00 11.01 5.43
CA CYS A 97 0.99 10.32 6.20
C CYS A 97 0.71 8.94 5.59
N LEU A 98 0.30 8.02 6.44
CA LEU A 98 -0.50 6.90 6.01
C LEU A 98 -1.93 7.41 5.82
N GLY A 99 -2.39 7.44 4.57
CA GLY A 99 -3.76 7.76 4.19
C GLY A 99 -4.58 6.50 4.03
N GLU A 100 -5.80 6.51 4.54
CA GLU A 100 -6.82 5.50 4.29
C GLU A 100 -7.95 6.10 3.48
N PHE A 101 -8.37 5.38 2.44
CA PHE A 101 -9.51 5.73 1.60
C PHE A 101 -10.42 4.52 1.48
N VAL A 102 -11.64 4.65 2.02
CA VAL A 102 -12.67 3.62 1.94
C VAL A 102 -13.72 4.08 0.95
N GLY A 103 -14.04 3.23 -0.02
CA GLY A 103 -15.05 3.52 -1.02
C GLY A 103 -15.74 2.26 -1.53
N LYS A 104 -16.78 2.46 -2.32
CA LYS A 104 -17.49 1.38 -3.01
C LYS A 104 -17.58 1.69 -4.50
N GLU A 105 -17.09 0.78 -5.32
CA GLU A 105 -17.36 0.76 -6.75
C GLU A 105 -18.61 -0.10 -7.00
N TYR A 106 -19.63 0.48 -7.61
CA TYR A 106 -20.88 -0.22 -7.94
C TYR A 106 -20.75 -0.92 -9.30
N ALA A 107 -21.59 -1.93 -9.54
CA ALA A 107 -21.59 -2.69 -10.79
C ALA A 107 -21.90 -1.82 -12.04
N ASP A 108 -22.52 -0.66 -11.86
CA ASP A 108 -22.79 0.33 -12.91
C ASP A 108 -21.61 1.28 -13.18
N GLY A 109 -20.47 1.09 -12.50
CA GLY A 109 -19.26 1.91 -12.60
C GLY A 109 -19.28 3.20 -11.76
N ARG A 110 -20.34 3.44 -10.98
CA ARG A 110 -20.37 4.56 -10.04
C ARG A 110 -19.44 4.29 -8.86
N PHE A 111 -18.75 5.31 -8.38
CA PHE A 111 -17.94 5.24 -7.16
C PHE A 111 -18.58 6.07 -6.04
N GLN A 112 -18.55 5.55 -4.81
CA GLN A 112 -18.93 6.26 -3.60
C GLN A 112 -17.76 6.32 -2.63
N ASP A 113 -17.36 7.54 -2.25
CA ASP A 113 -16.47 7.79 -1.11
C ASP A 113 -17.23 7.49 0.19
N ILE A 114 -16.65 6.70 1.09
CA ILE A 114 -17.26 6.32 2.37
C ILE A 114 -16.54 7.00 3.53
N ALA A 115 -15.22 6.84 3.60
CA ALA A 115 -14.41 7.40 4.68
C ALA A 115 -12.99 7.70 4.21
N GLU A 116 -12.35 8.63 4.89
CA GLU A 116 -10.99 9.06 4.63
C GLU A 116 -10.32 9.44 5.95
N HIS A 117 -9.14 8.88 6.22
CA HIS A 117 -8.39 9.13 7.45
C HIS A 117 -6.91 9.31 7.14
N TYR A 118 -6.23 10.06 8.01
CA TYR A 118 -4.80 10.29 7.89
C TYR A 118 -4.11 10.18 9.24
N VAL A 119 -2.98 9.48 9.26
CA VAL A 119 -2.10 9.42 10.43
C VAL A 119 -0.65 9.69 10.01
N PRO A 120 0.13 10.49 10.76
CA PRO A 120 1.49 10.86 10.37
C PRO A 120 2.40 9.65 10.19
N TRP A 121 3.08 9.50 9.06
CA TRP A 121 4.07 8.45 8.89
C TRP A 121 5.31 8.78 9.73
N THR A 122 5.62 7.93 10.70
CA THR A 122 6.74 8.15 11.63
C THR A 122 7.67 6.96 11.58
N ASP A 123 8.93 7.14 11.96
CA ASP A 123 9.93 6.06 12.02
C ASP A 123 9.44 4.87 12.87
N ALA A 124 8.74 5.14 13.98
CA ALA A 124 8.15 4.09 14.82
C ALA A 124 7.10 3.28 14.05
N ARG A 125 6.22 3.94 13.31
CA ARG A 125 5.18 3.26 12.52
C ARG A 125 5.77 2.47 11.36
N GLU A 126 6.81 2.99 10.73
CA GLU A 126 7.54 2.26 9.69
C GLU A 126 8.22 1.01 10.27
N ALA A 127 8.85 1.13 11.45
CA ALA A 127 9.45 0.00 12.14
C ALA A 127 8.40 -1.07 12.51
N ASP A 128 7.24 -0.65 13.02
CA ASP A 128 6.11 -1.54 13.34
C ASP A 128 5.61 -2.27 12.08
N PHE A 129 5.49 -1.56 10.95
CA PHE A 129 5.11 -2.18 9.67
C PHE A 129 6.16 -3.18 9.18
N ARG A 130 7.45 -2.85 9.26
CA ARG A 130 8.52 -3.80 8.90
C ARG A 130 8.53 -5.03 9.80
N ALA A 131 8.25 -4.87 11.09
CA ALA A 131 8.13 -5.98 12.02
C ALA A 131 6.97 -6.92 11.63
N LEU A 132 5.81 -6.38 11.22
CA LEU A 132 4.71 -7.16 10.65
C LEU A 132 5.16 -7.96 9.41
N LEU A 133 5.81 -7.31 8.45
CA LEU A 133 6.31 -7.98 7.23
C LEU A 133 7.26 -9.14 7.57
N GLY A 134 8.15 -8.93 8.55
CA GLY A 134 9.09 -9.94 9.02
C GLY A 134 8.42 -11.10 9.76
N ALA A 135 7.49 -10.80 10.67
CA ALA A 135 6.76 -11.80 11.46
C ALA A 135 5.93 -12.75 10.60
N HIS A 136 5.37 -12.23 9.50
CA HIS A 136 4.59 -12.99 8.53
C HIS A 136 5.43 -13.50 7.34
N ASN A 137 6.75 -13.35 7.36
CA ASN A 137 7.67 -13.82 6.32
C ASN A 137 7.34 -13.29 4.90
N LEU A 138 6.64 -12.15 4.81
CA LEU A 138 6.08 -11.65 3.55
C LEU A 138 7.15 -11.22 2.55
N ALA A 139 8.31 -10.73 3.03
CA ALA A 139 9.42 -10.36 2.17
C ALA A 139 10.10 -11.58 1.50
N ALA A 140 10.06 -12.76 2.12
CA ALA A 140 10.68 -13.96 1.58
C ALA A 140 9.76 -14.72 0.62
N GLU A 141 8.45 -14.62 0.81
CA GLU A 141 7.44 -15.30 -0.01
C GLU A 141 7.17 -14.59 -1.34
N ASN A 142 7.53 -13.32 -1.42
CA ASN A 142 7.18 -12.45 -2.53
C ASN A 142 8.45 -11.96 -3.23
N ASP A 143 8.74 -12.58 -4.38
CA ASP A 143 9.94 -12.33 -5.19
C ASP A 143 9.83 -11.01 -5.97
N TYR A 144 9.96 -9.88 -5.26
CA TYR A 144 10.28 -8.53 -5.74
C TYR A 144 9.83 -8.17 -7.19
N GLY A 145 8.61 -8.53 -7.60
CA GLY A 145 8.01 -8.10 -8.88
C GLY A 145 7.35 -9.14 -9.79
N ALA A 146 7.49 -10.45 -9.60
CA ALA A 146 7.03 -11.40 -10.64
C ALA A 146 5.50 -11.60 -10.73
N ARG A 147 4.75 -11.48 -9.63
CA ARG A 147 3.31 -11.85 -9.58
C ARG A 147 2.34 -10.72 -9.90
N ALA A 148 2.66 -9.47 -9.55
CA ALA A 148 1.70 -8.36 -9.57
C ALA A 148 1.17 -8.00 -10.96
N GLU A 149 1.97 -8.19 -12.02
CA GLU A 149 1.63 -7.68 -13.36
C GLU A 149 0.63 -8.56 -14.13
N THR A 150 0.39 -9.78 -13.69
CA THR A 150 -0.42 -10.76 -14.44
C THR A 150 -1.77 -11.07 -13.83
N VAL A 151 -1.99 -10.70 -12.56
CA VAL A 151 -3.24 -10.99 -11.85
C VAL A 151 -4.28 -9.90 -12.12
N THR A 152 -5.41 -10.31 -12.68
CA THR A 152 -6.55 -9.42 -12.93
C THR A 152 -7.45 -9.38 -11.70
N ASN A 153 -7.73 -8.19 -11.18
CA ASN A 153 -8.62 -7.94 -10.04
C ASN A 153 -8.30 -8.79 -8.80
N PRO A 154 -7.06 -8.74 -8.26
CA PRO A 154 -6.75 -9.45 -7.02
C PRO A 154 -7.56 -8.89 -5.85
N ALA A 155 -7.93 -9.76 -4.91
CA ALA A 155 -8.52 -9.44 -3.62
C ALA A 155 -7.64 -8.45 -2.84
N TYR A 156 -6.32 -8.57 -2.91
CA TYR A 156 -5.44 -7.49 -2.50
C TYR A 156 -4.22 -7.32 -3.39
N ASN A 157 -3.71 -6.09 -3.43
CA ASN A 157 -2.45 -5.74 -4.05
C ASN A 157 -1.68 -4.76 -3.17
N ILE A 158 -0.48 -5.16 -2.75
CA ILE A 158 0.40 -4.38 -1.88
C ILE A 158 1.74 -4.19 -2.58
N VAL A 159 2.16 -2.94 -2.68
CA VAL A 159 3.41 -2.52 -3.30
C VAL A 159 4.19 -1.67 -2.32
N ILE A 160 5.44 -2.05 -2.07
CA ILE A 160 6.37 -1.32 -1.21
C ILE A 160 7.63 -1.05 -2.02
N ALA A 161 7.93 0.21 -2.31
CA ALA A 161 9.19 0.61 -2.92
C ALA A 161 10.11 1.22 -1.85
N TYR A 162 11.36 0.80 -1.84
CA TYR A 162 12.36 1.25 -0.88
C TYR A 162 13.34 2.22 -1.54
N HIS A 163 13.97 3.08 -0.74
CA HIS A 163 15.01 4.00 -1.22
C HIS A 163 16.24 3.30 -1.82
N SER A 164 16.44 2.01 -1.55
CA SER A 164 17.46 1.18 -2.24
C SER A 164 17.17 0.96 -3.72
N GLY A 165 15.96 1.27 -4.19
CA GLY A 165 15.46 0.96 -5.54
C GLY A 165 14.83 -0.43 -5.66
N ARG A 166 14.77 -1.21 -4.57
CA ARG A 166 14.06 -2.50 -4.54
C ARG A 166 12.57 -2.27 -4.29
N SER A 167 11.73 -3.18 -4.83
CA SER A 167 10.29 -3.15 -4.62
C SER A 167 9.74 -4.52 -4.24
N LEU A 168 8.95 -4.59 -3.17
CA LEU A 168 8.22 -5.78 -2.74
C LEU A 168 6.79 -5.72 -3.25
N HIS A 169 6.32 -6.81 -3.83
CA HIS A 169 4.97 -6.93 -4.41
C HIS A 169 4.25 -8.13 -3.79
N ILE A 170 3.20 -7.89 -3.01
CA ILE A 170 2.40 -8.92 -2.35
C ILE A 170 1.00 -8.84 -2.95
N THR A 171 0.64 -9.83 -3.76
CA THR A 171 -0.59 -9.80 -4.56
C THR A 171 -1.30 -11.14 -4.40
N SER A 172 -2.60 -11.11 -4.10
CA SER A 172 -3.40 -12.33 -4.01
C SER A 172 -3.54 -12.99 -5.39
N GLU A 173 -3.73 -14.30 -5.45
CA GLU A 173 -3.80 -15.07 -6.70
C GLU A 173 -5.07 -14.77 -7.52
N GLY A 174 -6.10 -14.25 -6.86
CA GLY A 174 -7.34 -13.80 -7.49
C GLY A 174 -8.26 -13.09 -6.50
N GLN A 175 -9.56 -13.08 -6.81
CA GLN A 175 -10.60 -12.42 -6.01
C GLN A 175 -11.03 -13.19 -4.75
N THR A 176 -10.68 -14.47 -4.66
CA THR A 176 -11.09 -15.34 -3.54
C THR A 176 -9.86 -15.78 -2.79
N LEU A 177 -9.80 -15.42 -1.51
CA LEU A 177 -8.66 -15.71 -0.65
C LEU A 177 -8.64 -17.17 -0.21
N ASN A 178 -7.48 -17.81 -0.35
CA ASN A 178 -7.17 -19.07 0.31
C ASN A 178 -6.84 -18.85 1.81
N GLU A 179 -6.62 -19.94 2.56
CA GLU A 179 -6.36 -19.85 4.01
C GLU A 179 -5.11 -19.02 4.36
N HIS A 180 -4.05 -19.17 3.56
CA HIS A 180 -2.82 -18.39 3.75
C HIS A 180 -3.06 -16.91 3.45
N GLU A 181 -3.71 -16.58 2.34
CA GLU A 181 -3.99 -15.19 1.95
C GLU A 181 -4.94 -14.48 2.91
N LYS A 182 -5.89 -15.20 3.53
CA LYS A 182 -6.70 -14.66 4.63
C LYS A 182 -5.83 -14.26 5.81
N GLY A 183 -4.87 -15.10 6.19
CA GLY A 183 -3.92 -14.78 7.26
C GLY A 183 -3.05 -13.55 6.94
N VAL A 184 -2.67 -13.35 5.68
CA VAL A 184 -1.93 -12.16 5.22
C VAL A 184 -2.83 -10.92 5.27
N GLU A 185 -4.03 -10.99 4.70
CA GLU A 185 -4.98 -9.87 4.69
C GLU A 185 -5.34 -9.45 6.12
N ASP A 186 -5.75 -10.40 6.97
CA ASP A 186 -6.15 -10.13 8.35
C ASP A 186 -5.03 -9.45 9.14
N ALA A 187 -3.78 -9.90 8.98
CA ALA A 187 -2.63 -9.32 9.67
C ALA A 187 -2.38 -7.86 9.27
N ILE A 188 -2.44 -7.57 7.96
CA ILE A 188 -2.18 -6.21 7.45
C ILE A 188 -3.33 -5.27 7.78
N LEU A 189 -4.58 -5.72 7.64
CA LEU A 189 -5.75 -4.92 7.99
C LEU A 189 -5.83 -4.66 9.48
N THR A 190 -5.46 -5.62 10.34
CA THR A 190 -5.36 -5.41 11.79
C THR A 190 -4.32 -4.35 12.12
N TRP A 191 -3.12 -4.43 11.54
CA TRP A 191 -2.08 -3.41 11.73
C TRP A 191 -2.55 -2.02 11.28
N ALA A 192 -3.27 -1.94 10.16
CA ALA A 192 -3.82 -0.68 9.66
C ALA A 192 -4.88 -0.13 10.63
N ASP A 193 -5.80 -0.97 11.08
CA ASP A 193 -6.85 -0.58 12.04
C ASP A 193 -6.24 -0.02 13.33
N ASP A 194 -5.20 -0.66 13.87
CA ASP A 194 -4.47 -0.18 15.04
C ASP A 194 -3.77 1.17 14.77
N ALA A 195 -3.18 1.35 13.58
CA ALA A 195 -2.54 2.61 13.19
C ALA A 195 -3.54 3.78 13.13
N PHE A 196 -4.78 3.53 12.68
CA PHE A 196 -5.83 4.54 12.57
C PHE A 196 -6.67 4.71 13.86
N ALA A 197 -6.70 3.72 14.76
CA ALA A 197 -7.48 3.78 16.00
C ALA A 197 -7.05 4.91 16.94
N GLY A 198 -5.78 5.33 16.90
CA GLY A 198 -5.23 6.41 17.74
C GLY A 198 -5.75 7.83 17.47
N LYS A 199 -6.75 8.00 16.58
CA LYS A 199 -7.32 9.31 16.18
C LYS A 199 -8.81 9.50 16.50
N LYS A 200 -9.44 8.58 17.23
CA LYS A 200 -10.85 8.74 17.67
C LYS A 200 -11.00 9.68 18.86
#